data_AF-A0A8T4V1J2-F1
#
_entry.id   AF-A0A8T4V1J2-F1
#
_cell.length_a   1.000
_cell.length_b   1.000
_cell.length_c   1.000
_cell.angle_alpha   90.00
_cell.angle_beta   90.00
_cell.angle_gamma   90.00
#
_symmetry.space_group_name_H-M   'P 1'
#
loop_
_entity.id
_entity.type
_entity.pdbx_description
1 polymer ?
#
loop_
_entity_poly.entity_id
_entity_poly.type
_entity_poly.pdbx_seq_one_letter_code
_entity_poly.pdbx_strand_id
1 'polypeptide(L)'
;MKNEFLIFLGSISLVLLTAFILVNLQNSLTGYTILNESSENDIEVTREQVIESLSNCEDIIEDMKFNNFSTIYMDDTLIEANKILIQVDYAEILRGNTENKTLIKEAENALQLIYWYNLTYSSVLDYTLEIENRKIQAFEIYDSFTLFENELNNYASKGIDTTIAFTLLDQSKVYFYQDRYSDAENTLEQAQNYIESQSSELSISKELQRSAKGFIINNWHYILLVVIILGLIGFFTQKTIRYKLLKRKILKLKTENIVLFDLIKKTQTERFKENSISGLTYHIRMKKYKEKIEQIKRDLPVLESKLHKSSKRPKNTP
;
A
#
# COMPACT_ATOMS: atom_id res chain seq x y z
N MET A 1 38.68 -14.85 17.95
CA MET A 1 38.15 -14.68 16.58
C MET A 1 36.78 -15.31 16.32
N LYS A 2 36.56 -16.64 16.27
CA LYS A 2 35.20 -17.18 15.98
C LYS A 2 34.15 -16.79 17.03
N ASN A 3 34.52 -16.75 18.31
CA ASN A 3 33.59 -16.44 19.40
C ASN A 3 33.27 -14.94 19.51
N GLU A 4 34.22 -14.06 19.21
CA GLU A 4 33.99 -12.60 19.20
C GLU A 4 33.07 -12.17 18.05
N PHE A 5 33.18 -12.83 16.89
CA PHE A 5 32.29 -12.59 15.75
C PHE A 5 30.84 -12.99 16.04
N LEU A 6 30.63 -14.08 16.79
CA LEU A 6 29.30 -14.51 17.24
C LEU A 6 28.68 -13.54 18.24
N ILE A 7 29.47 -12.98 19.16
CA ILE A 7 29.01 -11.98 20.13
C ILE A 7 28.60 -10.68 19.42
N PHE A 8 29.35 -10.26 18.40
CA PHE A 8 29.04 -9.07 17.61
C PHE A 8 27.77 -9.24 16.75
N LEU A 9 27.55 -10.43 16.16
CA LEU A 9 26.30 -10.73 15.45
C LEU A 9 25.09 -10.79 16.40
N GLY A 10 25.29 -11.30 17.62
CA GLY A 10 24.26 -11.34 18.65
C GLY A 10 23.81 -9.95 19.08
N SER A 11 24.74 -8.99 19.26
CA SER A 11 24.39 -7.63 19.66
C SER A 11 23.64 -6.86 18.58
N ILE A 12 24.00 -7.03 17.30
CA ILE A 12 23.27 -6.42 16.17
C ILE A 12 21.83 -6.96 16.08
N SER A 13 21.65 -8.28 16.25
CA SER A 13 20.32 -8.89 16.24
C SER A 13 19.43 -8.37 17.37
N LEU A 14 20.00 -8.09 18.55
CA LEU A 14 19.25 -7.57 19.70
C LEU A 14 18.77 -6.14 19.44
N VAL A 15 19.62 -5.28 18.85
CA VAL A 15 19.28 -3.88 18.53
C VAL A 15 18.21 -3.80 17.44
N LEU A 16 18.24 -4.71 16.45
CA LEU A 16 17.20 -4.78 15.41
C LEU A 16 15.85 -5.25 15.98
N LEU A 17 15.86 -6.16 16.96
CA LEU A 17 14.64 -6.65 17.60
C LEU A 17 13.97 -5.56 18.45
N THR A 18 14.75 -4.76 19.20
CA THR A 18 14.19 -3.67 20.02
C THR A 18 13.64 -2.53 19.17
N ALA A 19 14.29 -2.20 18.04
CA ALA A 19 13.79 -1.21 17.09
C ALA A 19 12.45 -1.65 16.46
N PHE A 20 12.29 -2.94 16.14
CA PHE A 20 11.05 -3.48 15.57
C PHE A 20 9.85 -3.42 16.52
N ILE A 21 10.07 -3.61 17.83
CA ILE A 21 9.00 -3.55 18.84
C ILE A 21 8.50 -2.10 19.02
N LEU A 22 9.41 -1.13 19.04
CA LEU A 22 9.06 0.28 19.22
C LEU A 22 8.21 0.84 18.07
N VAL A 23 8.50 0.45 16.82
CA VAL A 23 7.76 0.90 15.64
C VAL A 23 6.31 0.39 15.64
N ASN A 24 6.05 -0.80 16.19
CA ASN A 24 4.70 -1.37 16.20
C ASN A 24 3.80 -0.84 17.32
N LEU A 25 4.37 -0.28 18.40
CA LEU A 25 3.61 0.25 19.53
C LEU A 25 3.02 1.65 19.29
N GLN A 26 3.54 2.41 18.32
CA GLN A 26 3.09 3.77 18.06
C GLN A 26 1.76 3.86 17.28
N ASN A 27 1.32 2.78 16.63
CA ASN A 27 0.18 2.80 15.72
C ASN A 27 -1.19 2.48 16.37
N SER A 28 -1.27 2.27 17.69
CA SER A 28 -2.50 1.77 18.34
C SER A 28 -3.17 2.72 19.36
N LEU A 29 -2.87 4.02 19.35
CA LEU A 29 -3.19 4.88 20.51
C LEU A 29 -3.82 6.25 20.22
N THR A 30 -4.48 6.44 19.07
CA THR A 30 -5.24 7.68 18.79
C THR A 30 -6.64 7.38 18.30
N GLY A 31 -7.54 7.07 19.23
CA GLY A 31 -8.99 7.05 18.99
C GLY A 31 -9.64 8.13 19.84
N TYR A 32 -9.74 9.35 19.31
CA TYR A 32 -10.52 10.42 19.92
C TYR A 32 -11.99 10.22 19.55
N THR A 33 -12.78 9.68 20.48
CA THR A 33 -14.24 9.75 20.43
C THR A 33 -14.68 11.14 20.87
N ILE A 34 -15.23 11.91 19.95
CA ILE A 34 -15.95 13.17 20.25
C ILE A 34 -17.33 12.76 20.78
N LEU A 35 -17.52 12.87 22.10
CA LEU A 35 -18.82 12.75 22.74
C LEU A 35 -19.51 14.11 22.66
N ASN A 36 -20.51 14.21 21.78
CA ASN A 36 -21.38 15.38 21.70
C ASN A 36 -22.54 15.18 22.70
N GLU A 37 -22.29 15.49 23.98
CA GLU A 37 -23.32 15.59 25.01
C GLU A 37 -24.00 16.97 24.89
N SER A 38 -24.97 17.09 23.99
CA SER A 38 -25.92 18.20 24.02
C SER A 38 -26.99 17.89 25.05
N SER A 39 -26.93 18.59 26.19
CA SER A 39 -27.92 18.54 27.27
C SER A 39 -29.34 18.84 26.76
N GLU A 40 -30.25 17.88 26.92
CA GLU A 40 -31.70 18.02 26.75
C GLU A 40 -32.27 19.10 27.70
N ASN A 41 -32.27 20.34 27.25
CA ASN A 41 -33.27 21.29 27.69
C ASN A 41 -34.30 21.35 26.57
N ASP A 42 -35.48 20.77 26.81
CA ASP A 42 -36.65 20.87 25.92
C ASP A 42 -37.07 22.34 25.81
N ILE A 43 -36.46 23.05 24.87
CA ILE A 43 -36.90 24.38 24.48
C ILE A 43 -38.16 24.17 23.62
N GLU A 44 -39.29 24.67 24.09
CA GLU A 44 -40.55 24.62 23.35
C GLU A 44 -40.42 25.44 22.06
N VAL A 45 -40.40 24.75 20.92
CA VAL A 45 -40.24 25.35 19.59
C VAL A 45 -41.58 25.92 19.12
N THR A 46 -41.61 27.21 18.77
CA THR A 46 -42.83 27.86 18.29
C THR A 46 -43.00 27.76 16.77
N ARG A 47 -44.23 27.91 16.30
CA ARG A 47 -44.55 27.92 14.86
C ARG A 47 -43.83 29.05 14.12
N GLU A 48 -43.75 30.23 14.74
CA GLU A 48 -43.08 31.39 14.17
C GLU A 48 -41.60 31.13 13.93
N GLN A 49 -40.92 30.46 14.87
CA GLN A 49 -39.52 30.07 14.72
C GLN A 49 -39.34 29.12 13.52
N VAL A 50 -40.24 28.15 13.34
CA VAL A 50 -40.17 27.23 12.20
C VAL A 50 -40.35 27.95 10.87
N ILE A 51 -41.28 28.89 10.78
CA ILE A 51 -41.49 29.66 9.54
C ILE A 51 -40.27 30.51 9.22
N GLU A 52 -39.68 31.16 10.22
CA GLU A 52 -38.44 31.91 10.07
C GLU A 52 -37.30 31.00 9.58
N SER A 53 -37.12 29.82 10.19
CA SER A 53 -36.12 28.83 9.77
C SER A 53 -36.34 28.32 8.34
N LEU A 54 -37.58 28.10 7.91
CA LEU A 54 -37.89 27.71 6.53
C LEU A 54 -37.59 28.83 5.54
N SER A 55 -37.92 30.08 5.88
CA SER A 55 -37.55 31.25 5.07
C SER A 55 -36.03 31.37 4.95
N ASN A 56 -35.29 31.17 6.04
CA ASN A 56 -33.82 31.16 6.01
C ASN A 56 -33.27 30.03 5.12
N CYS A 57 -33.94 28.88 5.07
CA CYS A 57 -33.55 27.78 4.17
C CYS A 57 -33.73 28.14 2.69
N GLU A 58 -34.79 28.88 2.34
CA GLU A 58 -34.98 29.40 0.98
C GLU A 58 -33.82 30.32 0.58
N ASP A 59 -33.44 31.25 1.46
CA ASP A 59 -32.30 32.15 1.26
C ASP A 59 -30.97 31.37 1.11
N ILE A 60 -30.77 30.32 1.93
CA ILE A 60 -29.61 29.44 1.85
C ILE A 60 -29.54 28.74 0.49
N ILE A 61 -30.66 28.22 0.00
CA ILE A 61 -30.72 27.53 -1.30
C ILE A 61 -30.46 28.52 -2.45
N GLU A 62 -30.99 29.74 -2.37
CA GLU A 62 -30.72 30.79 -3.37
C GLU A 62 -29.24 31.19 -3.39
N ASP A 63 -28.62 31.36 -2.22
CA ASP A 63 -27.18 31.62 -2.08
C ASP A 63 -26.34 30.49 -2.68
N MET A 64 -26.70 29.23 -2.43
CA MET A 64 -26.01 28.08 -3.05
C MET A 64 -26.18 28.04 -4.57
N LYS A 65 -27.38 28.33 -5.09
CA LYS A 65 -27.62 28.46 -6.54
C LYS A 65 -26.78 29.59 -7.16
N PHE A 66 -26.67 30.74 -6.47
CA PHE A 66 -25.84 31.86 -6.90
C PHE A 66 -24.35 31.48 -7.04
N ASN A 67 -23.86 30.61 -6.15
CA ASN A 67 -22.50 30.06 -6.20
C ASN A 67 -22.33 28.87 -7.17
N ASN A 68 -23.37 28.53 -7.94
CA ASN A 68 -23.42 27.37 -8.85
C ASN A 68 -23.24 26.01 -8.15
N PHE A 69 -23.63 25.90 -6.88
CA PHE A 69 -23.68 24.62 -6.19
C PHE A 69 -24.96 23.87 -6.57
N SER A 70 -24.90 22.54 -6.51
CA SER A 70 -26.11 21.74 -6.66
C SER A 70 -26.97 21.90 -5.39
N THR A 71 -28.27 22.01 -5.60
CA THR A 71 -29.27 22.18 -4.54
C THR A 71 -30.38 21.16 -4.63
N ILE A 72 -30.27 20.14 -5.49
CA ILE A 72 -31.34 19.19 -5.78
C ILE A 72 -31.81 18.53 -4.48
N TYR A 73 -30.88 18.03 -3.69
CA TYR A 73 -31.22 17.42 -2.40
C TYR A 73 -31.88 18.43 -1.45
N MET A 74 -31.34 19.65 -1.34
CA MET A 74 -31.85 20.67 -0.41
C MET A 74 -33.23 21.18 -0.80
N ASP A 75 -33.50 21.31 -2.10
CA ASP A 75 -34.83 21.63 -2.63
C ASP A 75 -35.84 20.53 -2.24
N ASP A 76 -35.48 19.24 -2.39
CA ASP A 76 -36.32 18.11 -1.97
C ASP A 76 -36.54 18.08 -0.45
N THR A 77 -35.49 18.33 0.33
CA THR A 77 -35.54 18.42 1.80
C THR A 77 -36.45 19.56 2.26
N LEU A 78 -36.38 20.73 1.62
CA LEU A 78 -37.24 21.88 1.93
C LEU A 78 -38.71 21.59 1.61
N ILE A 79 -38.98 20.91 0.49
CA ILE A 79 -40.33 20.46 0.14
C ILE A 79 -40.87 19.51 1.22
N GLU A 80 -40.06 18.57 1.68
CA GLU A 80 -40.48 17.64 2.74
C GLU A 80 -40.70 18.36 4.07
N ALA A 81 -39.82 19.29 4.45
CA ALA A 81 -39.97 20.11 5.64
C ALA A 81 -41.30 20.90 5.64
N ASN A 82 -41.67 21.48 4.49
CA ASN A 82 -42.94 22.16 4.31
C ASN A 82 -44.15 21.22 4.45
N LYS A 83 -44.07 19.99 3.93
CA LYS A 83 -45.14 18.99 4.13
C LYS A 83 -45.28 18.61 5.60
N ILE A 84 -44.17 18.43 6.30
CA ILE A 84 -44.19 18.11 7.74
C ILE A 84 -44.76 19.29 8.54
N LEU A 85 -44.43 20.54 8.20
CA LEU A 85 -45.06 21.72 8.83
C LEU A 85 -46.59 21.68 8.68
N ILE A 86 -47.12 21.37 7.49
CA ILE A 86 -48.57 21.23 7.28
C ILE A 86 -49.15 20.12 8.16
N GLN A 87 -48.45 18.99 8.29
CA GLN A 87 -48.90 17.88 9.15
C GLN A 87 -48.88 18.25 10.63
N VAL A 88 -47.87 19.00 11.08
CA VAL A 88 -47.76 19.52 12.45
C VAL A 88 -48.87 20.53 12.73
N ASP A 89 -49.14 21.45 11.80
CA ASP A 89 -50.25 22.41 11.91
C ASP A 89 -51.61 21.68 12.09
N TYR A 90 -51.84 20.59 11.33
CA TYR A 90 -53.02 19.74 11.51
C TYR A 90 -53.00 18.96 12.83
N ALA A 91 -51.84 18.48 13.29
CA ALA A 91 -51.70 17.81 14.58
C ALA A 91 -52.05 18.76 15.74
N GLU A 92 -51.59 20.02 15.69
CA GLU A 92 -51.94 21.05 16.67
C GLU A 92 -53.44 21.36 16.71
N ILE A 93 -54.11 21.35 15.54
CA ILE A 93 -55.58 21.45 15.46
C ILE A 93 -56.25 20.29 16.22
N LEU A 94 -55.78 19.06 16.04
CA LEU A 94 -56.31 17.86 16.71
C LEU A 94 -55.99 17.81 18.21
N ARG A 95 -54.90 18.46 18.65
CA ARG A 95 -54.54 18.58 20.09
C ARG A 95 -55.45 19.52 20.87
N GLY A 96 -56.33 20.25 20.20
CA GLY A 96 -57.34 21.10 20.85
C GLY A 96 -57.08 22.59 20.75
N ASN A 97 -56.20 23.03 19.85
CA ASN A 97 -55.94 24.47 19.65
C ASN A 97 -57.03 25.19 18.84
N THR A 98 -58.11 24.51 18.42
CA THR A 98 -59.23 25.13 17.70
C THR A 98 -60.58 24.49 18.01
N GLU A 99 -61.65 25.30 18.02
CA GLU A 99 -63.04 24.85 18.19
C GLU A 99 -63.77 24.63 16.84
N ASN A 100 -63.10 24.92 15.71
CA ASN A 100 -63.73 24.84 14.39
C ASN A 100 -63.86 23.37 13.92
N LYS A 101 -65.07 22.82 14.01
CA LYS A 101 -65.40 21.44 13.60
C LYS A 101 -65.02 21.09 12.16
N THR A 102 -65.06 22.05 11.24
CA THR A 102 -64.69 21.80 9.84
C THR A 102 -63.19 21.55 9.71
N LEU A 103 -62.36 22.35 10.38
CA LEU A 103 -60.91 22.19 10.39
C LEU A 103 -60.48 20.90 11.07
N ILE A 104 -61.15 20.52 12.17
CA ILE A 104 -60.89 19.24 12.85
C ILE A 104 -61.12 18.07 11.88
N LYS A 105 -62.25 18.04 11.16
CA LYS A 105 -62.54 16.97 10.20
C LYS A 105 -61.55 16.94 9.03
N GLU A 106 -61.11 18.10 8.57
CA GLU A 106 -60.07 18.21 7.53
C GLU A 106 -58.73 17.64 8.02
N ALA A 107 -58.30 18.02 9.23
CA ALA A 107 -57.10 17.50 9.87
C ALA A 107 -57.16 15.97 10.09
N GLU A 108 -58.30 15.44 10.55
CA GLU A 108 -58.52 14.00 10.72
C GLU A 108 -58.35 13.23 9.39
N ASN A 109 -58.90 13.77 8.30
CA ASN A 109 -58.77 13.16 6.98
C ASN A 109 -57.32 13.23 6.47
N ALA A 110 -56.64 14.37 6.66
CA ALA A 110 -55.26 14.56 6.19
C ALA A 110 -54.27 13.64 6.91
N LEU A 111 -54.50 13.37 8.21
CA LEU A 111 -53.60 12.57 9.06
C LEU A 111 -54.07 11.13 9.30
N GLN A 112 -55.06 10.64 8.55
CA GLN A 112 -55.70 9.33 8.79
C GLN A 112 -54.70 8.15 8.85
N LEU A 113 -53.58 8.24 8.12
CA LEU A 113 -52.56 7.18 8.03
C LEU A 113 -51.24 7.54 8.74
N ILE A 114 -51.20 8.66 9.47
CA ILE A 114 -49.98 9.21 10.06
C ILE A 114 -50.13 9.21 11.59
N TYR A 115 -49.10 8.74 12.30
CA TYR A 115 -49.07 8.78 13.75
C TYR A 115 -48.74 10.20 14.25
N TRP A 116 -49.76 11.06 14.31
CA TRP A 116 -49.58 12.49 14.53
C TRP A 116 -49.28 12.89 15.98
N TYR A 117 -49.48 12.01 16.96
CA TYR A 117 -49.30 12.33 18.38
C TYR A 117 -47.89 12.84 18.71
N ASN A 118 -46.87 12.32 18.02
CA ASN A 118 -45.47 12.69 18.22
C ASN A 118 -44.98 13.79 17.26
N LEU A 119 -45.81 14.28 16.33
CA LEU A 119 -45.38 15.30 15.38
C LEU A 119 -45.29 16.66 16.05
N THR A 120 -44.09 17.20 16.18
CA THR A 120 -43.86 18.51 16.80
C THR A 120 -43.13 19.42 15.81
N TYR A 121 -43.13 20.73 16.10
CA TYR A 121 -42.36 21.70 15.33
C TYR A 121 -40.85 21.39 15.32
N SER A 122 -40.34 20.68 16.34
CA SER A 122 -38.95 20.21 16.36
C SER A 122 -38.60 19.33 15.16
N SER A 123 -39.53 18.50 14.68
CA SER A 123 -39.28 17.62 13.52
C SER A 123 -39.07 18.42 12.23
N VAL A 124 -39.64 19.62 12.12
CA VAL A 124 -39.37 20.50 10.97
C VAL A 124 -37.98 21.12 11.11
N LEU A 125 -37.58 21.49 12.33
CA LEU A 125 -36.25 22.05 12.57
C LEU A 125 -35.13 21.07 12.21
N ASP A 126 -35.31 19.77 12.42
CA ASP A 126 -34.34 18.75 12.02
C ASP A 126 -33.97 18.85 10.52
N TYR A 127 -34.98 19.06 9.66
CA TYR A 127 -34.76 19.25 8.22
C TYR A 127 -34.09 20.58 7.91
N THR A 128 -34.46 21.67 8.60
CA THR A 128 -33.81 22.99 8.39
C THR A 128 -32.34 22.96 8.81
N LEU A 129 -32.02 22.26 9.90
CA LEU A 129 -30.66 22.05 10.38
C LEU A 129 -29.87 21.18 9.40
N GLU A 130 -30.49 20.18 8.78
CA GLU A 130 -29.85 19.39 7.73
C GLU A 130 -29.45 20.24 6.51
N ILE A 131 -30.34 21.13 6.06
CA ILE A 131 -30.07 22.09 4.98
C ILE A 131 -28.90 23.01 5.35
N GLU A 132 -28.90 23.55 6.56
CA GLU A 132 -27.84 24.41 7.07
C GLU A 132 -26.49 23.67 7.13
N ASN A 133 -26.47 22.46 7.69
CA ASN A 133 -25.26 21.63 7.75
C ASN A 133 -24.73 21.31 6.35
N ARG A 134 -25.61 21.03 5.39
CA ARG A 134 -25.21 20.80 3.99
C ARG A 134 -24.61 22.03 3.34
N LYS A 135 -25.14 23.23 3.62
CA LYS A 135 -24.51 24.49 3.19
C LYS A 135 -23.08 24.57 3.72
N ILE A 136 -22.91 24.42 5.03
CA ILE A 136 -21.59 24.51 5.68
C ILE A 136 -20.61 23.52 5.03
N GLN A 137 -21.01 22.25 4.90
CA GLN A 137 -20.18 21.22 4.29
C GLN A 137 -19.82 21.54 2.83
N ALA A 138 -20.76 22.06 2.04
CA ALA A 138 -20.51 22.43 0.65
C ALA A 138 -19.45 23.53 0.53
N PHE A 139 -19.55 24.59 1.35
CA PHE A 139 -18.57 25.67 1.34
C PHE A 139 -17.19 25.21 1.82
N GLU A 140 -17.11 24.41 2.88
CA GLU A 140 -15.85 23.87 3.39
C GLU A 140 -15.11 23.00 2.35
N ILE A 141 -15.84 22.12 1.65
CA ILE A 141 -15.27 21.28 0.58
C ILE A 141 -14.82 22.16 -0.60
N TYR A 142 -15.61 23.17 -0.97
CA TYR A 142 -15.28 24.08 -2.07
C TYR A 142 -14.01 24.90 -1.81
N ASP A 143 -13.88 25.45 -0.60
CA ASP A 143 -12.67 26.17 -0.18
C ASP A 143 -11.46 25.24 -0.20
N SER A 144 -11.65 24.00 0.26
CA SER A 144 -10.60 22.97 0.25
C SER A 144 -10.14 22.62 -1.17
N PHE A 145 -11.03 22.62 -2.18
CA PHE A 145 -10.63 22.47 -3.58
C PHE A 145 -9.69 23.58 -4.03
N THR A 146 -10.03 24.83 -3.74
CA THR A 146 -9.22 25.98 -4.18
C THR A 146 -7.85 25.98 -3.53
N LEU A 147 -7.77 25.65 -2.23
CA LEU A 147 -6.50 25.52 -1.53
C LEU A 147 -5.67 24.38 -2.12
N PHE A 148 -6.28 23.21 -2.31
CA PHE A 148 -5.58 22.03 -2.79
C PHE A 148 -5.10 22.16 -4.24
N GLU A 149 -5.84 22.84 -5.13
CA GLU A 149 -5.37 23.16 -6.49
C GLU A 149 -4.09 23.99 -6.48
N ASN A 150 -4.03 25.01 -5.62
CA ASN A 150 -2.84 25.85 -5.47
C ASN A 150 -1.65 25.03 -4.93
N GLU A 151 -1.90 24.11 -4.00
CA GLU A 151 -0.90 23.19 -3.49
C GLU A 151 -0.39 22.24 -4.58
N LEU A 152 -1.28 21.65 -5.39
CA LEU A 152 -0.89 20.78 -6.51
C LEU A 152 -0.01 21.53 -7.53
N ASN A 153 -0.34 22.78 -7.85
CA ASN A 153 0.49 23.61 -8.72
C ASN A 153 1.89 23.87 -8.10
N ASN A 154 1.95 24.11 -6.79
CA ASN A 154 3.21 24.24 -6.07
C ASN A 154 4.03 22.94 -6.09
N TYR A 155 3.40 21.78 -5.87
CA TYR A 155 4.05 20.47 -5.96
C TYR A 155 4.56 20.14 -7.36
N ALA A 156 3.77 20.44 -8.39
CA ALA A 156 4.18 20.30 -9.79
C ALA A 156 5.44 21.13 -10.10
N SER A 157 5.52 22.37 -9.57
CA SER A 157 6.71 23.23 -9.73
C SER A 157 7.98 22.66 -9.07
N LYS A 158 7.83 21.78 -8.07
CA LYS A 158 8.93 21.07 -7.39
C LYS A 158 9.33 19.77 -8.09
N GLY A 159 8.67 19.43 -9.20
CA GLY A 159 8.91 18.22 -9.98
C GLY A 159 8.27 16.96 -9.38
N ILE A 160 7.24 17.10 -8.55
CA ILE A 160 6.44 15.97 -8.04
C ILE A 160 5.36 15.64 -9.06
N ASP A 161 5.15 14.34 -9.33
CA ASP A 161 4.06 13.89 -10.20
C ASP A 161 2.71 14.10 -9.51
N THR A 162 1.89 14.97 -10.10
CA THR A 162 0.57 15.38 -9.58
C THR A 162 -0.58 14.77 -10.38
N THR A 163 -0.29 13.95 -11.40
CA THR A 163 -1.30 13.47 -12.37
C THR A 163 -2.44 12.71 -11.69
N ILE A 164 -2.11 11.80 -10.78
CA ILE A 164 -3.10 11.00 -10.05
C ILE A 164 -3.88 11.87 -9.05
N ALA A 165 -3.22 12.80 -8.36
CA ALA A 165 -3.88 13.70 -7.43
C ALA A 165 -4.88 14.63 -8.14
N PHE A 166 -4.53 15.17 -9.30
CA PHE A 166 -5.47 15.94 -10.14
C PHE A 166 -6.66 15.10 -10.58
N THR A 167 -6.44 13.84 -10.96
CA THR A 167 -7.53 12.93 -11.36
C THR A 167 -8.51 12.68 -10.20
N LEU A 168 -7.99 12.46 -8.99
CA LEU A 168 -8.82 12.27 -7.79
C LEU A 168 -9.56 13.57 -7.41
N LEU A 169 -8.91 14.72 -7.52
CA LEU A 169 -9.54 16.03 -7.31
C LEU A 169 -10.69 16.27 -8.29
N ASP A 170 -10.50 15.99 -9.57
CA ASP A 170 -11.56 16.11 -10.58
C ASP A 170 -12.73 15.17 -10.28
N GLN A 171 -12.45 13.93 -9.85
CA GLN A 171 -13.47 13.00 -9.42
C GLN A 171 -14.23 13.50 -8.18
N SER A 172 -13.52 14.07 -7.21
CA SER A 172 -14.13 14.66 -6.01
C SER A 172 -15.08 15.81 -6.37
N LYS A 173 -14.70 16.69 -7.30
CA LYS A 173 -15.60 17.74 -7.84
C LYS A 173 -16.83 17.15 -8.50
N VAL A 174 -16.71 16.05 -9.24
CA VAL A 174 -17.88 15.37 -9.83
C VAL A 174 -18.85 14.91 -8.73
N TYR A 175 -18.36 14.33 -7.63
CA TYR A 175 -19.23 13.96 -6.50
C TYR A 175 -19.83 15.17 -5.79
N PHE A 176 -19.07 16.26 -5.67
CA PHE A 176 -19.56 17.52 -5.11
C PHE A 176 -20.78 18.05 -5.88
N TYR A 177 -20.70 18.11 -7.22
CA TYR A 177 -21.82 18.56 -8.06
C TYR A 177 -22.99 17.56 -8.14
N GLN A 178 -22.85 16.37 -7.55
CA GLN A 178 -23.90 15.35 -7.42
C GLN A 178 -24.54 15.35 -6.03
N ASP A 179 -24.31 16.37 -5.19
CA ASP A 179 -24.75 16.44 -3.79
C ASP A 179 -24.23 15.29 -2.90
N ARG A 180 -23.15 14.61 -3.32
CA ARG A 180 -22.50 13.50 -2.61
C ARG A 180 -21.29 13.98 -1.81
N TYR A 181 -21.53 14.87 -0.85
CA TYR A 181 -20.46 15.57 -0.12
C TYR A 181 -19.52 14.65 0.65
N SER A 182 -20.03 13.60 1.32
CA SER A 182 -19.16 12.62 2.00
C SER A 182 -18.22 11.89 1.03
N ASP A 183 -18.68 11.56 -0.17
CA ASP A 183 -17.84 10.92 -1.18
C ASP A 183 -16.82 11.90 -1.77
N ALA A 184 -17.22 13.16 -1.95
CA ALA A 184 -16.33 14.23 -2.39
C ALA A 184 -15.19 14.44 -1.39
N GLU A 185 -15.52 14.60 -0.11
CA GLU A 185 -14.55 14.79 0.99
C GLU A 185 -13.58 13.61 1.09
N ASN A 186 -14.08 12.38 1.14
CA ASN A 186 -13.24 11.17 1.19
C ASN A 186 -12.31 11.05 -0.03
N THR A 187 -12.77 11.45 -1.21
CA THR A 187 -11.96 11.41 -2.45
C THR A 187 -10.91 12.54 -2.45
N LEU A 188 -11.24 13.71 -1.91
CA LEU A 188 -10.32 14.82 -1.73
C LEU A 188 -9.20 14.46 -0.75
N GLU A 189 -9.56 13.84 0.38
CA GLU A 189 -8.60 13.36 1.37
C GLU A 189 -7.65 12.31 0.77
N GLN A 190 -8.17 11.39 -0.07
CA GLN A 190 -7.33 10.46 -0.82
C GLN A 190 -6.33 11.17 -1.74
N ALA A 191 -6.76 12.24 -2.41
CA ALA A 191 -5.89 13.05 -3.27
C ALA A 191 -4.78 13.74 -2.45
N GLN A 192 -5.13 14.31 -1.30
CA GLN A 192 -4.19 14.94 -0.35
C GLN A 192 -3.17 13.93 0.18
N ASN A 193 -3.65 12.81 0.73
CA ASN A 193 -2.80 11.73 1.25
C ASN A 193 -1.84 11.19 0.18
N TYR A 194 -2.30 11.06 -1.06
CA TYR A 194 -1.46 10.63 -2.18
C TYR A 194 -0.32 11.62 -2.44
N ILE A 195 -0.60 12.92 -2.54
CA ILE A 195 0.46 13.91 -2.85
C ILE A 195 1.42 14.11 -1.68
N GLU A 196 0.92 14.04 -0.44
CA GLU A 196 1.76 14.08 0.76
C GLU A 196 2.73 12.90 0.81
N SER A 197 2.25 11.69 0.48
CA SER A 197 3.09 10.50 0.36
C SER A 197 4.18 10.68 -0.69
N GLN A 198 3.85 11.16 -1.90
CA GLN A 198 4.83 11.43 -2.96
C GLN A 198 5.85 12.50 -2.55
N SER A 199 5.40 13.57 -1.89
CA SER A 199 6.26 14.64 -1.36
C SER A 199 7.22 14.12 -0.29
N SER A 200 6.73 13.25 0.61
CA SER A 200 7.52 12.62 1.66
C SER A 200 8.61 11.71 1.07
N GLU A 201 8.26 10.86 0.10
CA GLU A 201 9.23 10.00 -0.60
C GLU A 201 10.32 10.80 -1.32
N LEU A 202 9.95 11.90 -1.98
CA LEU A 202 10.91 12.80 -2.61
C LEU A 202 11.82 13.47 -1.58
N SER A 203 11.28 13.89 -0.44
CA SER A 203 12.04 14.55 0.63
C SER A 203 13.04 13.57 1.26
N ILE A 204 12.58 12.36 1.59
CA ILE A 204 13.41 11.27 2.12
C ILE A 204 14.50 10.89 1.11
N SER A 205 14.17 10.72 -0.16
CA SER A 205 15.16 10.37 -1.19
C SER A 205 16.22 11.45 -1.39
N LYS A 206 15.83 12.74 -1.39
CA LYS A 206 16.76 13.88 -1.42
C LYS A 206 17.66 13.92 -0.19
N GLU A 207 17.11 13.68 1.00
CA GLU A 207 17.88 13.63 2.24
C GLU A 207 18.85 12.45 2.28
N LEU A 208 18.40 11.26 1.86
CA LEU A 208 19.26 10.07 1.71
C LEU A 208 20.36 10.31 0.69
N GLN A 209 20.05 10.93 -0.45
CA GLN A 209 21.05 11.27 -1.46
C GLN A 209 22.07 12.26 -0.93
N ARG A 210 21.63 13.30 -0.21
CA ARG A 210 22.52 14.30 0.43
C ARG A 210 23.39 13.65 1.50
N SER A 211 22.81 12.78 2.33
CA SER A 211 23.50 12.04 3.38
C SER A 211 24.51 11.05 2.80
N ALA A 212 24.13 10.29 1.78
CA ALA A 212 25.02 9.36 1.08
C ALA A 212 26.17 10.11 0.41
N LYS A 213 25.90 11.24 -0.26
CA LYS A 213 26.94 12.09 -0.84
C LYS A 213 27.90 12.63 0.23
N GLY A 214 27.37 13.12 1.35
CA GLY A 214 28.18 13.58 2.49
C GLY A 214 29.04 12.47 3.08
N PHE A 215 28.46 11.27 3.26
CA PHE A 215 29.16 10.09 3.74
C PHE A 215 30.31 9.67 2.82
N ILE A 216 30.07 9.63 1.50
CA ILE A 216 31.09 9.27 0.51
C ILE A 216 32.22 10.30 0.51
N ILE A 217 31.90 11.59 0.51
CA ILE A 217 32.90 12.67 0.51
C ILE A 217 33.75 12.62 1.79
N ASN A 218 33.13 12.44 2.96
CA ASN A 218 33.85 12.44 4.22
C ASN A 218 34.69 11.16 4.43
N ASN A 219 34.22 10.02 3.92
CA ASN A 219 34.84 8.70 4.16
C ASN A 219 35.51 8.09 2.92
N TRP A 220 35.82 8.88 1.89
CA TRP A 220 36.31 8.37 0.60
C TRP A 220 37.58 7.50 0.72
N HIS A 221 38.48 7.84 1.66
CA HIS A 221 39.72 7.11 1.90
C HIS A 221 39.48 5.74 2.57
N TYR A 222 38.51 5.64 3.49
CA TYR A 222 38.09 4.35 4.06
C TYR A 222 37.41 3.47 3.02
N ILE A 223 36.54 4.06 2.17
CA ILE A 223 35.89 3.34 1.05
C ILE A 223 36.96 2.78 0.10
N LEU A 224 37.97 3.58 -0.26
CA LEU A 224 39.09 3.14 -1.10
C LEU A 224 39.85 1.96 -0.46
N LEU A 225 40.15 2.04 0.83
CA LEU A 225 40.84 0.99 1.58
C LEU A 225 40.02 -0.32 1.56
N VAL A 226 38.71 -0.24 1.81
CA VAL A 226 37.81 -1.41 1.75
C VAL A 226 37.77 -2.02 0.35
N VAL A 227 37.71 -1.20 -0.70
CA VAL A 227 37.74 -1.68 -2.10
C VAL A 227 39.06 -2.41 -2.41
N ILE A 228 40.20 -1.90 -1.92
CA ILE A 228 41.50 -2.56 -2.07
C ILE A 228 41.50 -3.92 -1.34
N ILE A 229 41.02 -3.97 -0.09
CA ILE A 229 40.93 -5.22 0.68
C ILE A 229 40.03 -6.23 -0.03
N LEU A 230 38.85 -5.82 -0.49
CA LEU A 230 37.92 -6.69 -1.23
C LEU A 230 38.54 -7.18 -2.54
N GLY A 231 39.29 -6.35 -3.25
CA GLY A 231 40.03 -6.73 -4.45
C GLY A 231 41.08 -7.81 -4.16
N LEU A 232 41.84 -7.66 -3.07
CA LEU A 232 42.82 -8.67 -2.63
C LEU A 232 42.12 -9.99 -2.25
N ILE A 233 41.06 -9.93 -1.43
CA ILE A 233 40.28 -11.11 -1.04
C ILE A 233 39.71 -11.80 -2.30
N GLY A 234 39.13 -11.05 -3.24
CA GLY A 234 38.63 -11.56 -4.52
C GLY A 234 39.71 -12.29 -5.32
N PHE A 235 40.91 -11.71 -5.40
CA PHE A 235 42.05 -12.32 -6.08
C PHE A 235 42.49 -13.66 -5.45
N PHE A 236 42.60 -13.72 -4.12
CA PHE A 236 43.00 -14.95 -3.42
C PHE A 236 41.91 -16.04 -3.47
N THR A 237 40.65 -15.66 -3.33
CA THR A 237 39.51 -16.58 -3.37
C THR A 237 39.32 -17.18 -4.76
N GLN A 238 39.45 -16.38 -5.83
CA GLN A 238 39.35 -16.86 -7.21
C GLN A 238 40.33 -18.01 -7.49
N LYS A 239 41.58 -17.88 -7.02
CA LYS A 239 42.60 -18.92 -7.18
C LYS A 239 42.23 -20.21 -6.44
N THR A 240 41.77 -20.08 -5.20
CA THR A 240 41.35 -21.22 -4.37
C THR A 240 40.16 -21.95 -4.98
N ILE A 241 39.17 -21.20 -5.49
CA ILE A 241 37.99 -21.75 -6.15
C ILE A 241 38.40 -22.51 -7.42
N ARG A 242 39.23 -21.91 -8.28
CA ARG A 242 39.72 -22.57 -9.51
C ARG A 242 40.44 -23.89 -9.20
N TYR A 243 41.28 -23.91 -8.17
CA TYR A 243 41.95 -25.14 -7.73
C TYR A 243 40.97 -26.21 -7.27
N LYS A 244 40.00 -25.85 -6.41
CA LYS A 244 38.97 -26.78 -5.92
C LYS A 244 38.12 -27.33 -7.06
N LEU A 245 37.71 -26.49 -8.01
CA LEU A 245 36.94 -26.90 -9.19
C LEU A 245 37.74 -27.87 -10.07
N LEU A 246 39.02 -27.58 -10.32
CA LEU A 246 39.89 -28.44 -11.11
C LEU A 246 40.10 -29.80 -10.43
N LYS A 247 40.33 -29.82 -9.11
CA LYS A 247 40.46 -31.05 -8.32
C LYS A 247 39.17 -31.89 -8.36
N ARG A 248 38.01 -31.26 -8.19
CA ARG A 248 36.70 -31.94 -8.30
C ARG A 248 36.50 -32.54 -9.69
N LYS A 249 36.88 -31.81 -10.75
CA LYS A 249 36.79 -32.30 -12.13
C LYS A 249 37.68 -33.52 -12.37
N ILE A 250 38.93 -33.51 -11.88
CA ILE A 250 39.84 -34.66 -11.97
C ILE A 250 39.28 -35.87 -11.22
N LEU A 251 38.78 -35.66 -10.00
CA LEU A 251 38.19 -36.73 -9.20
C LEU A 251 36.98 -37.34 -9.89
N LYS A 252 36.09 -36.51 -10.46
CA LYS A 252 34.95 -36.97 -11.27
C LYS A 252 35.40 -37.85 -12.45
N LEU A 253 36.41 -37.44 -13.21
CA LEU A 253 36.92 -38.21 -14.35
C LEU A 253 37.56 -39.55 -13.91
N LYS A 254 38.24 -39.57 -12.75
CA LYS A 254 38.78 -40.82 -12.18
C LYS A 254 37.67 -41.79 -11.79
N THR A 255 36.64 -41.30 -11.11
CA THR A 255 35.46 -42.10 -10.75
C THR A 255 34.74 -42.62 -11.99
N GLU A 256 34.55 -41.77 -13.00
CA GLU A 256 33.92 -42.16 -14.28
C GLU A 256 34.72 -43.26 -14.99
N ASN A 257 36.05 -43.18 -14.99
CA ASN A 257 36.91 -44.21 -15.55
C ASN A 257 36.74 -45.57 -14.83
N ILE A 258 36.67 -45.57 -13.49
CA ILE A 258 36.44 -46.80 -12.71
C ILE A 258 35.08 -47.42 -13.07
N VAL A 259 34.02 -46.61 -13.10
CA VAL A 259 32.67 -47.07 -13.45
C VAL A 259 32.63 -47.64 -14.88
N LEU A 260 33.33 -47.02 -15.84
CA LEU A 260 33.40 -47.53 -17.22
C LEU A 260 34.09 -48.91 -17.30
N PHE A 261 35.14 -49.14 -16.51
CA PHE A 261 35.76 -50.47 -16.43
C PHE A 261 34.82 -51.53 -15.86
N ASP A 262 34.04 -51.19 -14.83
CA ASP A 262 33.06 -52.10 -14.27
C ASP A 262 31.91 -52.39 -15.24
N LEU A 263 31.46 -51.39 -15.99
CA LEU A 263 30.48 -51.56 -17.08
C LEU A 263 31.01 -52.45 -18.20
N ILE A 264 32.29 -52.34 -18.56
CA ILE A 264 32.95 -53.25 -19.53
C ILE A 264 32.90 -54.69 -19.03
N LYS A 265 33.31 -54.95 -17.78
CA LYS A 265 33.30 -56.29 -17.17
C LYS A 265 31.88 -56.88 -17.12
N LYS A 266 30.90 -56.06 -16.71
CA LYS A 266 29.49 -56.46 -16.68
C LYS A 266 28.98 -56.82 -18.08
N THR A 267 29.24 -55.96 -19.06
CA THR A 267 28.82 -56.19 -20.47
C THR A 267 29.49 -57.44 -21.08
N GLN A 268 30.73 -57.74 -20.71
CA GLN A 268 31.40 -59.00 -21.09
C GLN A 268 30.74 -60.22 -20.44
N THR A 269 30.34 -60.12 -19.17
CA THR A 269 29.64 -61.19 -18.45
C THR A 269 28.27 -61.47 -19.07
N GLU A 270 27.47 -60.42 -19.31
CA GLU A 270 26.19 -60.47 -20.01
C GLU A 270 26.33 -61.16 -21.39
N ARG A 271 27.38 -60.83 -22.15
CA ARG A 271 27.58 -61.39 -23.48
C ARG A 271 28.06 -62.84 -23.47
N PHE A 272 29.09 -63.16 -22.68
CA PHE A 272 29.81 -64.43 -22.82
C PHE A 272 29.40 -65.51 -21.81
N LYS A 273 28.86 -65.13 -20.65
CA LYS A 273 28.38 -66.07 -19.64
C LYS A 273 26.87 -66.25 -19.71
N GLU A 274 26.14 -65.14 -19.80
CA GLU A 274 24.68 -65.15 -19.74
C GLU A 274 24.01 -65.24 -21.12
N ASN A 275 24.73 -64.90 -22.20
CA ASN A 275 24.17 -64.72 -23.55
C ASN A 275 22.95 -63.77 -23.59
N SER A 276 22.84 -62.84 -22.63
CA SER A 276 21.67 -61.98 -22.44
C SER A 276 21.61 -60.79 -23.42
N ILE A 277 22.70 -60.51 -24.15
CA ILE A 277 22.77 -59.42 -25.14
C ILE A 277 23.30 -59.90 -26.50
N SER A 278 22.77 -59.32 -27.58
CA SER A 278 23.20 -59.62 -28.95
C SER A 278 24.64 -59.13 -29.23
N GLY A 279 25.31 -59.76 -30.19
CA GLY A 279 26.69 -59.43 -30.56
C GLY A 279 26.82 -57.97 -31.04
N LEU A 280 25.85 -57.47 -31.81
CA LEU A 280 25.82 -56.09 -32.27
C LEU A 280 25.72 -55.10 -31.09
N THR A 281 24.80 -55.34 -30.15
CA THR A 281 24.64 -54.50 -28.95
C THR A 281 25.91 -54.49 -28.09
N TYR A 282 26.55 -55.64 -27.92
CA TYR A 282 27.84 -55.75 -27.24
C TYR A 282 28.91 -54.86 -27.90
N HIS A 283 29.09 -54.95 -29.22
CA HIS A 283 30.10 -54.15 -29.94
C HIS A 283 29.82 -52.66 -29.84
N ILE A 284 28.56 -52.23 -29.94
CA ILE A 284 28.18 -50.82 -29.81
C ILE A 284 28.53 -50.29 -28.40
N ARG A 285 28.14 -51.01 -27.34
CA ARG A 285 28.46 -50.63 -25.95
C ARG A 285 29.96 -50.58 -25.72
N MET A 286 30.69 -51.62 -26.15
CA MET A 286 32.14 -51.71 -25.98
C MET A 286 32.87 -50.58 -26.70
N LYS A 287 32.44 -50.23 -27.93
CA LYS A 287 32.98 -49.10 -28.68
C LYS A 287 32.80 -47.79 -27.92
N LYS A 288 31.57 -47.49 -27.46
CA LYS A 288 31.28 -46.27 -26.68
C LYS A 288 32.09 -46.18 -25.38
N TYR A 289 32.22 -47.29 -24.64
CA TYR A 289 33.01 -47.29 -23.40
C TYR A 289 34.50 -47.07 -23.68
N LYS A 290 35.05 -47.72 -24.70
CA LYS A 290 36.45 -47.53 -25.10
C LYS A 290 36.73 -46.09 -25.53
N GLU A 291 35.88 -45.52 -26.39
CA GLU A 291 35.99 -44.12 -26.83
C GLU A 291 35.98 -43.16 -25.64
N LYS A 292 35.11 -43.40 -24.65
CA LYS A 292 35.02 -42.56 -23.45
C LYS A 292 36.25 -42.70 -22.55
N ILE A 293 36.75 -43.92 -22.35
CA ILE A 293 37.99 -44.17 -21.61
C ILE A 293 39.17 -43.47 -22.30
N GLU A 294 39.28 -43.54 -23.62
CA GLU A 294 40.32 -42.85 -24.39
C GLU A 294 40.23 -41.34 -24.24
N GLN A 295 39.02 -40.76 -24.27
CA GLN A 295 38.81 -39.34 -24.00
C GLN A 295 39.29 -38.97 -22.59
N ILE A 296 38.90 -39.74 -21.56
CA ILE A 296 39.34 -39.49 -20.18
C ILE A 296 40.86 -39.60 -20.07
N LYS A 297 41.49 -40.61 -20.70
CA LYS A 297 42.95 -40.78 -20.72
C LYS A 297 43.67 -39.63 -21.39
N ARG A 298 43.08 -38.97 -22.40
CA ARG A 298 43.64 -37.77 -23.02
C ARG A 298 43.50 -36.53 -22.13
N ASP A 299 42.34 -36.33 -21.51
CA ASP A 299 42.03 -35.10 -20.77
C ASP A 299 42.66 -35.07 -19.36
N LEU A 300 42.71 -36.21 -18.69
CA LEU A 300 43.19 -36.35 -17.32
C LEU A 300 44.64 -35.86 -17.12
N PRO A 301 45.65 -36.23 -17.95
CA PRO A 301 47.01 -35.71 -17.79
C PRO A 301 47.09 -34.19 -18.01
N VAL A 302 46.27 -33.62 -18.90
CA VAL A 302 46.20 -32.17 -19.12
C VAL A 302 45.62 -31.47 -17.89
N LEU A 303 44.59 -32.03 -17.25
CA LEU A 303 44.02 -31.45 -16.03
C LEU A 303 44.95 -31.64 -14.82
N GLU A 304 45.62 -32.79 -14.70
CA GLU A 304 46.59 -33.06 -13.64
C GLU A 304 47.82 -32.17 -13.75
N SER A 305 48.36 -31.96 -14.96
CA SER A 305 49.45 -31.01 -15.19
C SER A 305 49.03 -29.57 -14.85
N LYS A 306 47.81 -29.15 -15.21
CA LYS A 306 47.23 -27.84 -14.82
C LYS A 306 47.06 -27.72 -13.29
N LEU A 307 46.63 -28.79 -12.62
CA LEU A 307 46.48 -28.83 -11.17
C LEU A 307 47.85 -28.74 -10.47
N HIS A 308 48.81 -29.54 -10.94
CA HIS A 308 50.17 -29.56 -10.42
C HIS A 308 50.86 -28.19 -10.61
N LYS A 309 50.69 -27.56 -11.77
CA LYS A 309 51.15 -26.18 -12.03
C LYS A 309 50.47 -25.16 -11.09
N SER A 310 49.19 -25.35 -10.78
CA SER A 310 48.47 -24.50 -9.83
C SER A 310 48.88 -24.74 -8.37
N SER A 311 49.39 -25.94 -8.05
CA SER A 311 49.86 -26.36 -6.72
C SER A 311 51.32 -25.97 -6.42
N LYS A 312 52.19 -25.84 -7.43
CA LYS A 312 53.65 -25.61 -7.26
C LYS A 312 54.07 -24.15 -7.02
N ARG A 313 53.14 -23.23 -6.72
CA ARG A 313 53.56 -21.86 -6.34
C ARG A 313 54.12 -21.86 -4.91
N PRO A 314 55.18 -21.05 -4.66
CA PRO A 314 56.01 -21.15 -3.47
C PRO A 314 55.14 -21.05 -2.21
N LYS A 315 55.32 -22.00 -1.28
CA LYS A 315 55.08 -21.70 0.13
C LYS A 315 56.02 -20.54 0.41
N ASN A 316 55.50 -19.32 0.55
CA ASN A 316 56.31 -18.20 1.02
C ASN A 316 56.95 -18.67 2.33
N THR A 317 58.26 -18.88 2.29
CA THR A 317 59.12 -18.92 3.47
C THR A 317 58.84 -17.65 4.28
N PRO A 318 58.77 -17.77 5.61
CA PRO A 318 58.27 -16.73 6.52
C PRO A 318 58.98 -15.39 6.37
#